data_AF-A0A949JDB2-F1
#
_entry.id   AF-A0A949JDB2-F1
#
_cell.length_a   1.000
_cell.length_b   1.000
_cell.length_c   1.000
_cell.angle_alpha   90.00
_cell.angle_beta   90.00
_cell.angle_gamma   90.00
#
_symmetry.space_group_name_H-M   'P 1'
#
loop_
_entity.id
_entity.type
_entity.pdbx_description
1 polymer ?
#
loop_
_entity_poly.entity_id
_entity_poly.type
_entity_poly.pdbx_seq_one_letter_code
_entity_poly.pdbx_strand_id
1 'polypeptide(L)'
;MNQPPSPADEYETHYRYEITTAMNHVVRACQDVVRHHSYGDNWTPKGTPDPMAPAHRELIAQARQDVLNQLQLSIQAAETIAYEIERHRHRITRNRSE
;
A
#
# COMPACT_ATOMS: atom_id res chain seq x y z
N MET A 1 14.71 -37.79 4.89
CA MET A 1 13.72 -37.54 3.82
C MET A 1 12.96 -36.28 4.22
N ASN A 2 13.01 -35.22 3.42
CA ASN A 2 12.20 -34.03 3.68
C ASN A 2 10.78 -34.31 3.19
N GLN A 3 9.82 -34.25 4.10
CA GLN A 3 8.41 -34.37 3.77
C GLN A 3 8.00 -33.13 2.94
N PRO A 4 7.25 -33.29 1.84
CA PRO A 4 6.76 -32.16 1.07
C PRO A 4 5.88 -31.26 1.95
N PRO A 5 5.89 -29.94 1.70
CA PRO A 5 5.11 -28.98 2.49
C PRO A 5 3.62 -29.35 2.45
N SER A 6 2.93 -29.17 3.57
CA SER A 6 1.49 -29.37 3.58
C SER A 6 0.80 -28.23 2.82
N PRO A 7 -0.40 -28.43 2.26
CA PRO A 7 -1.14 -27.35 1.62
C PRO A 7 -1.37 -26.13 2.54
N ALA A 8 -1.46 -26.35 3.87
CA ALA A 8 -1.57 -25.27 4.84
C ALA A 8 -0.29 -24.41 4.91
N ASP A 9 0.88 -25.04 4.81
CA ASP A 9 2.17 -24.33 4.79
C ASP A 9 2.36 -23.54 3.47
N GLU A 10 1.86 -24.08 2.36
CA GLU A 10 1.85 -23.40 1.06
C GLU A 10 0.94 -22.16 1.08
N TYR A 11 -0.29 -22.28 1.63
CA TYR A 11 -1.19 -21.14 1.78
C TYR A 11 -0.62 -20.06 2.70
N GLU A 12 -0.04 -20.44 3.84
CA GLU A 12 0.57 -19.48 4.77
C GLU A 12 1.74 -18.74 4.11
N THR A 13 2.58 -19.47 3.36
CA THR A 13 3.69 -18.86 2.59
C THR A 13 3.16 -17.86 1.57
N HIS A 14 2.09 -18.23 0.85
CA HIS A 14 1.45 -17.35 -0.13
C HIS A 14 0.85 -16.10 0.52
N TYR A 15 0.11 -16.23 1.64
CA TYR A 15 -0.46 -15.07 2.34
C TYR A 15 0.61 -14.09 2.82
N ARG A 16 1.71 -14.62 3.40
CA ARG A 16 2.83 -13.78 3.84
C ARG A 16 3.44 -13.03 2.66
N TYR A 17 3.57 -13.66 1.50
CA TYR A 17 4.06 -13.02 0.28
C TYR A 17 3.13 -11.90 -0.20
N GLU A 18 1.82 -12.15 -0.27
CA GLU A 18 0.82 -11.18 -0.71
C GLU A 18 0.76 -9.96 0.22
N ILE A 19 0.72 -10.17 1.54
CA ILE A 19 0.74 -9.09 2.54
C ILE A 19 2.04 -8.28 2.43
N THR A 20 3.19 -8.96 2.32
CA THR A 20 4.49 -8.27 2.18
C THR A 20 4.52 -7.42 0.91
N THR A 21 4.00 -7.94 -0.20
CA THR A 21 3.92 -7.23 -1.47
C THR A 21 3.01 -6.00 -1.37
N ALA A 22 1.85 -6.14 -0.74
CA ALA A 22 0.91 -5.06 -0.49
C ALA A 22 1.54 -3.95 0.37
N MET A 23 2.17 -4.30 1.49
CA MET A 23 2.82 -3.33 2.38
C MET A 23 4.01 -2.64 1.70
N ASN A 24 4.80 -3.37 0.91
CA ASN A 24 5.88 -2.78 0.11
C ASN A 24 5.33 -1.77 -0.91
N HIS A 25 4.16 -2.00 -1.48
CA HIS A 25 3.51 -1.05 -2.36
C HIS A 25 3.12 0.24 -1.62
N VAL A 26 2.53 0.13 -0.42
CA VAL A 26 2.22 1.30 0.43
C VAL A 26 3.48 2.11 0.75
N VAL A 27 4.56 1.44 1.15
CA VAL A 27 5.84 2.10 1.45
C VAL A 27 6.39 2.84 0.23
N ARG A 28 6.34 2.21 -0.96
CA ARG A 28 6.78 2.85 -2.21
C ARG A 28 5.92 4.07 -2.56
N ALA A 29 4.60 3.99 -2.39
CA ALA A 29 3.73 5.14 -2.59
C ALA A 29 4.11 6.32 -1.68
N CYS A 30 4.40 6.06 -0.39
CA CYS A 30 4.91 7.09 0.51
C CYS A 30 6.26 7.66 0.06
N GLN A 31 7.18 6.81 -0.41
CA GLN A 31 8.49 7.26 -0.93
C GLN A 31 8.34 8.12 -2.18
N ASP A 32 7.44 7.75 -3.09
CA ASP A 32 7.15 8.53 -4.29
C ASP A 32 6.56 9.89 -3.94
N VAL A 33 5.66 9.94 -2.97
CA VAL A 33 5.10 11.19 -2.45
C VAL A 33 6.20 12.11 -1.94
N VAL A 34 7.07 11.62 -1.05
CA VAL A 34 8.20 12.40 -0.52
C VAL A 34 9.09 12.88 -1.66
N ARG A 35 9.48 11.98 -2.57
CA ARG A 35 10.39 12.30 -3.67
C ARG A 35 9.87 13.39 -4.60
N HIS A 36 8.57 13.43 -4.84
CA HIS A 36 7.98 14.33 -5.84
C HIS A 36 7.36 15.60 -5.27
N HIS A 37 7.01 15.60 -3.99
CA HIS A 37 6.28 16.71 -3.36
C HIS A 37 7.03 17.32 -2.16
N SER A 38 8.25 16.87 -1.86
CA SER A 38 9.11 17.51 -0.85
C SER A 38 10.41 18.06 -1.47
N TYR A 39 10.82 19.23 -0.97
CA TYR A 39 12.13 19.83 -1.23
C TYR A 39 12.71 20.31 0.11
N GLY A 40 13.79 19.65 0.56
CA GLY A 40 14.29 19.83 1.92
C GLY A 40 13.22 19.44 2.95
N ASP A 41 12.96 20.34 3.91
CA ASP A 41 11.92 20.15 4.93
C ASP A 41 10.54 20.71 4.53
N ASN A 42 10.40 21.24 3.31
CA ASN A 42 9.19 21.92 2.86
C ASN A 42 8.42 21.12 1.80
N TRP A 43 7.09 21.21 1.89
CA TRP A 43 6.19 20.71 0.85
C TRP A 43 6.26 21.62 -0.37
N THR A 44 6.70 21.08 -1.49
CA THR A 44 6.88 21.85 -2.73
C THR A 44 6.29 21.07 -3.90
N PRO A 45 5.30 21.63 -4.62
CA PRO A 45 4.75 21.01 -5.82
C PRO A 45 5.82 20.74 -6.87
N LYS A 46 5.77 19.56 -7.48
CA LYS A 46 6.60 19.21 -8.63
C LYS A 46 6.50 20.27 -9.73
N GLY A 47 7.63 20.77 -10.21
CA GLY A 47 7.70 21.72 -11.31
C GLY A 47 7.53 23.19 -10.91
N THR A 48 7.51 23.51 -9.61
CA THR A 48 7.47 24.91 -9.17
C THR A 48 8.86 25.56 -9.32
N PRO A 49 9.00 26.66 -10.08
CA PRO A 49 10.29 27.35 -10.26
C PRO A 49 10.80 28.03 -8.98
N ASP A 50 9.89 28.46 -8.11
CA ASP A 50 10.17 29.06 -6.81
C ASP A 50 9.47 28.24 -5.71
N PRO A 51 10.21 27.57 -4.81
CA PRO A 51 9.65 26.75 -3.73
C PRO A 51 8.72 27.50 -2.77
N MET A 52 8.80 28.83 -2.70
CA MET A 52 7.94 29.67 -1.86
C MET A 52 6.74 30.27 -2.61
N ALA A 53 6.67 30.07 -3.94
CA ALA A 53 5.61 30.63 -4.78
C ALA A 53 4.22 29.95 -4.70
N PRO A 54 4.07 28.64 -4.41
CA PRO A 54 2.73 28.06 -4.34
C PRO A 54 2.02 28.59 -3.10
N ALA A 55 0.86 29.22 -3.31
CA ALA A 55 0.03 29.65 -2.19
C ALA A 55 -0.49 28.42 -1.42
N HIS A 56 -0.76 28.56 -0.12
CA HIS A 56 -1.27 27.47 0.73
C HIS A 56 -2.49 26.75 0.12
N ARG A 57 -3.37 27.46 -0.61
CA ARG A 57 -4.51 26.89 -1.33
C ARG A 57 -4.12 25.89 -2.42
N GLU A 58 -3.03 26.15 -3.14
CA GLU A 58 -2.50 25.28 -4.19
C GLU A 58 -1.83 24.05 -3.57
N LEU A 59 -1.11 24.23 -2.45
CA LEU A 59 -0.57 23.12 -1.66
C LEU A 59 -1.68 22.19 -1.18
N ILE A 60 -2.79 22.73 -0.67
CA ILE A 60 -3.96 21.95 -0.22
C ILE A 60 -4.61 21.19 -1.37
N ALA A 61 -4.83 21.86 -2.51
CA ALA A 61 -5.45 21.25 -3.68
C ALA A 61 -4.60 20.07 -4.19
N GLN A 62 -3.29 20.28 -4.30
CA GLN A 62 -2.38 19.26 -4.75
C GLN A 62 -2.23 18.11 -3.74
N ALA A 63 -2.13 18.41 -2.45
CA ALA A 63 -2.08 17.38 -1.41
C ALA A 63 -3.31 16.47 -1.49
N ARG A 64 -4.50 17.03 -1.73
CA ARG A 64 -5.73 16.25 -1.93
C ARG A 64 -5.69 15.43 -3.21
N GLN A 65 -5.33 16.05 -4.33
CA GLN A 65 -5.46 15.43 -5.63
C GLN A 65 -4.39 14.37 -5.92
N ASP A 66 -3.15 14.63 -5.55
CA ASP A 66 -2.01 13.81 -5.97
C ASP A 66 -1.57 12.87 -4.85
N VAL A 67 -1.53 13.37 -3.61
CA VAL A 67 -0.94 12.63 -2.50
C VAL A 67 -1.97 11.80 -1.75
N LEU A 68 -3.03 12.43 -1.25
CA LEU A 68 -4.05 11.72 -0.48
C LEU A 68 -4.76 10.67 -1.33
N ASN A 69 -5.06 10.97 -2.59
CA ASN A 69 -5.65 9.99 -3.50
C ASN A 69 -4.73 8.78 -3.74
N GLN A 70 -3.43 8.99 -3.99
CA GLN A 70 -2.48 7.90 -4.22
C GLN A 70 -2.30 7.02 -2.96
N LEU A 71 -2.23 7.65 -1.80
CA LEU A 71 -2.14 6.95 -0.52
C LEU A 71 -3.42 6.16 -0.22
N GLN A 72 -4.58 6.77 -0.41
CA GLN A 72 -5.88 6.10 -0.24
C GLN A 72 -5.99 4.89 -1.16
N LEU A 73 -5.64 5.01 -2.44
CA LEU A 73 -5.64 3.89 -3.38
C LEU A 73 -4.73 2.75 -2.92
N SER A 74 -3.52 3.08 -2.45
CA SER A 74 -2.56 2.09 -1.98
C SER A 74 -3.03 1.37 -0.71
N ILE A 75 -3.65 2.12 0.21
CA ILE A 75 -4.23 1.57 1.44
C ILE A 75 -5.41 0.65 1.11
N GLN A 76 -6.34 1.10 0.26
CA GLN A 76 -7.49 0.30 -0.15
C GLN A 76 -7.09 -1.00 -0.86
N ALA A 77 -6.05 -0.96 -1.69
CA ALA A 77 -5.51 -2.15 -2.32
C ALA A 77 -4.96 -3.15 -1.27
N ALA A 78 -4.21 -2.66 -0.28
CA ALA A 78 -3.69 -3.50 0.80
C ALA A 78 -4.80 -4.08 1.67
N GLU A 79 -5.83 -3.30 2.01
CA GLU A 79 -7.01 -3.77 2.74
C GLU A 79 -7.78 -4.84 1.95
N THR A 80 -7.90 -4.67 0.64
CA THR A 80 -8.56 -5.65 -0.24
C THR A 80 -7.83 -6.99 -0.21
N ILE A 81 -6.49 -6.97 -0.28
CA ILE A 81 -5.66 -8.18 -0.20
C ILE A 81 -5.84 -8.87 1.16
N ALA A 82 -5.81 -8.12 2.26
CA ALA A 82 -6.04 -8.66 3.60
C ALA A 82 -7.42 -9.32 3.71
N TYR A 83 -8.46 -8.64 3.22
CA TYR A 83 -9.83 -9.16 3.22
C TYR A 83 -9.97 -10.46 2.44
N GLU A 84 -9.40 -10.56 1.23
CA GLU A 84 -9.48 -11.78 0.43
C GLU A 84 -8.71 -12.94 1.07
N ILE A 85 -7.58 -12.67 1.72
CA ILE A 85 -6.84 -13.68 2.51
C ILE A 85 -7.69 -14.19 3.67
N GLU A 86 -8.30 -13.31 4.46
CA GLU A 86 -9.18 -13.69 5.57
C GLU A 86 -10.37 -14.52 5.09
N ARG A 87 -11.01 -14.07 4.01
CA ARG A 87 -12.14 -14.75 3.37
C ARG A 87 -11.74 -16.14 2.88
N HIS A 88 -10.59 -16.28 2.23
CA HIS A 88 -10.07 -17.55 1.76
C HIS A 88 -9.77 -18.49 2.94
N ARG A 89 -9.13 -17.98 4.00
CA ARG A 89 -8.87 -18.75 5.23
C ARG A 89 -10.15 -19.28 5.86
N HIS A 90 -11.19 -18.45 5.99
CA HIS A 90 -12.49 -18.89 6.53
C HIS A 90 -13.13 -20.00 5.70
N ARG A 91 -13.03 -19.94 4.36
CA ARG A 91 -13.55 -20.99 3.47
C ARG A 91 -12.83 -22.32 3.70
N ILE A 92 -11.50 -22.31 3.78
CA ILE A 92 -10.71 -23.52 4.04
C ILE A 92 -11.07 -24.13 5.40
N THR A 93 -11.14 -23.33 6.46
CA THR A 93 -11.47 -23.82 7.81
C THR A 93 -12.86 -24.45 7.84
N ARG A 94 -13.85 -23.83 7.19
CA ARG A 94 -15.21 -24.38 7.11
C ARG A 94 -15.23 -25.73 6.40
N ASN A 95 -14.61 -25.84 5.24
CA ASN A 95 -14.58 -27.08 4.45
C ASN A 95 -13.80 -28.23 5.13
N ARG A 96 -12.99 -27.94 6.15
CA ARG A 96 -12.28 -28.98 6.95
C ARG A 96 -13.10 -29.45 8.16
N SER A 97 -14.18 -28.74 8.49
CA SER A 97 -15.05 -29.03 9.65
C SER A 97 -16.32 -29.80 9.25
N GLU A 98 -16.54 -29.99 7.94
CA GLU A 98 -17.58 -30.81 7.32
C GLU A 98 -16.99 -32.16 6.87
#